data_AF-A0A948QCQ2-F1
#
_entry.id   AF-A0A948QCQ2-F1
#
_cell.length_a   1.000
_cell.length_b   1.000
_cell.length_c   1.000
_cell.angle_alpha   90.00
_cell.angle_beta   90.00
_cell.angle_gamma   90.00
#
_symmetry.space_group_name_H-M   'P 1'
#
loop_
_entity.id
_entity.type
_entity.pdbx_description
1 polymer ?
#
loop_
_entity_poly.entity_id
_entity_poly.type
_entity_poly.pdbx_seq_one_letter_code
_entity_poly.pdbx_strand_id
1 'polypeptide(L)'
;MIDEAVRIYKENVTPARQAKKGSRTGYFLTDRKTGKGIAITLWDNEEDIIATEESGFFQEQLAKFNDCLTASPVREIYEVSAQG
;
A
#
# COMPACT_ATOMS: atom_id res chain seq x y z
N MET A 1 3.09 -9.90 -14.70
CA MET A 1 2.98 -8.56 -14.07
C MET A 1 2.17 -8.57 -12.79
N ILE A 2 0.90 -9.00 -12.81
CA ILE A 2 0.11 -9.06 -11.55
C ILE A 2 0.72 -9.98 -10.49
N ASP A 3 1.19 -11.17 -10.87
CA ASP A 3 1.81 -12.08 -9.89
C ASP A 3 3.09 -11.50 -9.27
N GLU A 4 3.83 -10.71 -10.03
CA GLU A 4 5.01 -10.00 -9.54
C GLU A 4 4.61 -8.89 -8.56
N ALA A 5 3.60 -8.08 -8.90
CA ALA A 5 3.08 -7.06 -7.99
C ALA A 5 2.55 -7.67 -6.68
N VAL A 6 1.86 -8.82 -6.76
CA VAL A 6 1.41 -9.57 -5.58
C VAL A 6 2.60 -10.05 -4.75
N ARG A 7 3.65 -10.57 -5.38
CA ARG A 7 4.88 -10.99 -4.70
C ARG A 7 5.56 -9.83 -4.00
N ILE A 8 5.78 -8.70 -4.70
CA ILE A 8 6.37 -7.49 -4.14
C ILE A 8 5.56 -7.02 -2.92
N TYR A 9 4.23 -6.95 -3.03
CA TYR A 9 3.38 -6.51 -1.93
C TYR A 9 3.50 -7.44 -0.71
N LYS A 10 3.46 -8.76 -0.93
CA LYS A 10 3.51 -9.74 0.15
C LYS A 10 4.88 -9.78 0.84
N GLU A 11 5.96 -9.77 0.07
CA GLU A 11 7.31 -10.03 0.57
C GLU A 11 8.02 -8.75 1.03
N ASN A 12 7.65 -7.58 0.50
CA ASN A 12 8.33 -6.32 0.80
C ASN A 12 7.42 -5.33 1.52
N VAL A 13 6.27 -4.99 0.93
CA VAL A 13 5.41 -3.92 1.46
C VAL A 13 4.77 -4.33 2.79
N THR A 14 4.22 -5.55 2.86
CA THR A 14 3.52 -6.05 4.05
C THR A 14 4.40 -6.05 5.30
N PRO A 15 5.60 -6.67 5.32
CA PRO A 15 6.44 -6.65 6.52
C PRO A 15 6.94 -5.25 6.86
N ALA A 16 7.34 -4.46 5.86
CA ALA A 16 7.81 -3.09 6.10
C ALA A 16 6.71 -2.19 6.68
N ARG A 17 5.46 -2.37 6.25
CA ARG A 17 4.30 -1.66 6.79
C ARG A 17 3.98 -2.11 8.22
N GLN A 18 4.00 -3.42 8.49
CA GLN A 18 3.72 -3.96 9.83
C GLN A 18 4.70 -3.46 10.90
N ALA A 19 5.93 -3.10 10.52
CA ALA A 19 6.90 -2.50 11.42
C ALA A 19 6.60 -1.04 11.80
N LYS A 20 5.67 -0.36 11.11
CA LYS A 20 5.32 1.04 11.38
C LYS A 20 4.29 1.13 12.51
N LYS A 21 4.48 2.12 13.38
CA LYS A 21 3.53 2.46 14.45
C LYS A 21 2.15 2.72 13.85
N GLY A 22 1.11 2.22 14.52
CA GLY A 22 -0.28 2.41 14.10
C GLY A 22 -0.72 1.54 12.93
N SER A 23 0.14 0.70 12.33
CA SER A 23 -0.29 -0.17 11.23
C SER A 23 -1.17 -1.31 11.75
N ARG A 24 -2.39 -1.44 11.19
CA ARG A 24 -3.32 -2.52 11.56
C ARG A 24 -3.31 -3.64 10.54
N THR A 25 -3.75 -3.33 9.33
CA THR A 25 -3.91 -4.32 8.27
C THR A 25 -3.75 -3.66 6.91
N GLY A 26 -3.70 -4.47 5.88
CA GLY A 26 -3.89 -3.97 4.54
C GLY A 26 -4.07 -5.08 3.53
N TYR A 27 -4.68 -4.67 2.45
CA TYR A 27 -5.15 -5.50 1.37
C TYR A 27 -4.45 -5.05 0.09
N PHE A 28 -4.12 -6.02 -0.75
CA PHE A 28 -3.74 -5.76 -2.12
C PHE A 28 -4.76 -6.45 -3.03
N LEU A 29 -5.59 -5.63 -3.65
CA LEU A 29 -6.66 -6.07 -4.53
C LEU A 29 -6.14 -5.95 -5.97
N THR A 30 -6.37 -6.98 -6.77
CA THR A 30 -5.93 -7.01 -8.17
C THR A 30 -7.05 -7.45 -9.07
N ASP A 31 -7.26 -6.72 -10.15
CA ASP A 31 -8.05 -7.19 -11.29
C ASP A 31 -7.09 -7.76 -12.34
N ARG A 32 -7.07 -9.08 -12.47
CA ARG A 32 -6.19 -9.79 -13.42
C ARG A 32 -6.56 -9.54 -14.88
N LYS A 33 -7.81 -9.15 -15.18
CA LYS A 33 -8.26 -8.89 -16.56
C LYS A 33 -7.77 -7.54 -17.05
N THR A 34 -7.82 -6.52 -16.19
CA THR A 34 -7.46 -5.14 -16.54
C THR A 34 -6.03 -4.79 -16.15
N GLY A 35 -5.39 -5.56 -15.27
CA GLY A 35 -4.08 -5.25 -14.72
C GLY A 35 -4.13 -4.22 -13.58
N LYS A 36 -5.33 -3.82 -13.12
CA LYS A 36 -5.49 -2.82 -12.05
C LYS A 36 -5.10 -3.40 -10.69
N GLY A 37 -4.29 -2.67 -9.94
CA GLY A 37 -3.96 -2.95 -8.54
C GLY A 37 -4.45 -1.85 -7.60
N ILE A 38 -4.93 -2.20 -6.42
CA ILE A 38 -5.31 -1.27 -5.35
C ILE A 38 -4.69 -1.78 -4.05
N ALA A 39 -3.91 -0.92 -3.40
CA ALA A 39 -3.44 -1.16 -2.04
C ALA A 39 -4.30 -0.37 -1.06
N ILE A 40 -4.90 -1.06 -0.09
CA ILE A 40 -5.63 -0.43 1.03
C ILE A 40 -4.86 -0.75 2.30
N THR A 41 -4.59 0.26 3.11
CA THR A 41 -3.92 0.07 4.41
C THR A 41 -4.72 0.77 5.50
N LEU A 42 -4.96 0.07 6.60
CA LEU A 42 -5.67 0.60 7.76
C LEU A 42 -4.67 0.92 8.87
N TRP A 43 -4.92 2.06 9.51
CA TRP A 43 -4.06 2.63 10.54
C TRP A 43 -4.89 3.04 11.76
N ASP A 44 -4.24 3.22 12.91
CA ASP A 44 -4.90 3.66 14.15
C ASP A 44 -5.43 5.10 14.06
N ASN A 45 -4.68 6.00 13.43
CA ASN A 45 -4.99 7.42 13.29
C ASN A 45 -4.25 8.02 12.08
N GLU A 46 -4.61 9.24 11.71
CA GLU A 46 -4.00 9.96 10.58
C GLU A 46 -2.55 10.39 10.85
N GLU A 47 -2.19 10.67 12.09
CA GLU A 47 -0.83 11.12 12.47
C GLU A 47 0.21 10.02 12.19
N ASP A 48 -0.13 8.75 12.45
CA ASP A 48 0.71 7.60 12.14
C ASP A 48 0.85 7.38 10.61
N ILE A 49 -0.16 7.77 9.82
CA ILE A 49 -0.07 7.78 8.35
C ILE A 49 0.92 8.86 7.91
N ILE A 50 0.77 10.09 8.39
CA ILE A 50 1.62 11.23 8.03
C ILE A 50 3.08 10.94 8.39
N ALA A 51 3.35 10.47 9.61
CA ALA A 51 4.71 10.13 10.04
C ALA A 51 5.34 9.02 9.17
N THR A 52 4.52 8.08 8.68
CA THR A 52 4.98 7.06 7.73
C THR A 52 5.34 7.69 6.38
N GLU A 53 4.56 8.66 5.89
CA GLU A 53 4.86 9.36 4.63
C GLU A 53 6.12 10.20 4.71
N GLU A 54 6.29 10.97 5.78
CA GLU A 54 7.49 11.81 6.01
C GLU A 54 8.77 10.97 6.04
N SER A 55 8.68 9.69 6.45
CA SER A 55 9.80 8.77 6.43
C SER A 55 10.23 8.31 5.02
N GLY A 56 9.54 8.75 3.96
CA GLY A 56 9.81 8.34 2.57
C GLY A 56 9.31 6.92 2.25
N PHE A 57 8.61 6.28 3.19
CA PHE A 57 8.14 4.90 3.07
C PHE A 57 7.37 4.64 1.78
N PHE A 58 6.45 5.55 1.42
CA PHE A 58 5.64 5.42 0.22
C PHE A 58 6.51 5.37 -1.05
N GLN A 59 7.48 6.28 -1.17
CA GLN A 59 8.36 6.34 -2.35
C GLN A 59 9.26 5.12 -2.44
N GLU A 60 9.79 4.65 -1.30
CA GLU A 60 10.60 3.42 -1.24
C GLU A 60 9.80 2.19 -1.68
N GLN A 61 8.55 2.06 -1.20
CA GLN A 61 7.71 0.94 -1.63
C GLN A 61 7.29 1.08 -3.09
N LEU A 62 6.98 2.29 -3.55
CA LEU A 62 6.59 2.57 -4.92
C LEU A 62 7.69 2.17 -5.92
N ALA A 63 8.95 2.47 -5.59
CA ALA A 63 10.10 2.13 -6.42
C ALA A 63 10.21 0.62 -6.70
N LYS A 64 9.77 -0.23 -5.76
CA LYS A 64 9.77 -1.70 -5.93
C LYS A 64 8.78 -2.15 -7.00
N PHE A 65 7.77 -1.33 -7.33
CA PHE A 65 6.79 -1.60 -8.38
C PHE A 65 7.13 -0.94 -9.72
N ASN A 66 8.28 -0.29 -9.89
CA ASN A 66 8.61 0.46 -11.11
C ASN A 66 8.39 -0.35 -12.39
N ASP A 67 8.79 -1.62 -12.41
CA ASP A 67 8.62 -2.49 -13.59
C ASP A 67 7.17 -2.96 -13.80
N CYS A 68 6.32 -2.82 -12.78
CA CYS A 68 4.91 -3.21 -12.81
C CYS A 68 3.96 -2.04 -13.12
N LEU A 69 4.42 -0.80 -13.04
CA LEU A 69 3.57 0.38 -13.15
C LEU A 69 3.59 0.97 -14.56
N THR A 70 2.40 1.19 -15.11
CA THR A 70 2.23 1.94 -16.37
C THR A 70 2.01 3.44 -16.15
N ALA A 71 1.71 3.85 -14.90
CA ALA A 71 1.54 5.22 -14.46
C ALA A 71 1.72 5.30 -12.94
N SER A 72 1.98 6.50 -12.42
CA SER A 72 2.00 6.73 -10.97
C SER A 72 0.64 6.41 -10.35
N PRO A 73 0.58 5.69 -9.22
CA PRO A 73 -0.68 5.41 -8.55
C PRO A 73 -1.26 6.68 -7.94
N VAL A 74 -2.59 6.76 -7.94
CA VAL A 74 -3.33 7.77 -7.18
C VAL A 74 -3.33 7.35 -5.71
N ARG A 75 -3.09 8.32 -4.81
CA ARG A 75 -3.11 8.10 -3.36
C ARG A 75 -4.17 8.98 -2.72
N GLU A 76 -4.97 8.37 -1.86
CA GLU A 76 -6.08 9.01 -1.15
C GLU A 76 -6.11 8.50 0.29
N ILE A 77 -6.50 9.37 1.23
CA ILE A 77 -6.66 9.06 2.66
C ILE A 77 -8.13 9.22 3.01
N TYR A 78 -8.69 8.23 3.71
CA TYR A 78 -10.09 8.22 4.13
C TYR A 78 -10.22 7.78 5.57
N GLU A 79 -11.23 8.29 6.26
CA GLU A 79 -11.68 7.78 7.56
C GLU A 79 -12.54 6.52 7.35
N VAL A 80 -12.30 5.48 8.16
CA VAL A 80 -13.19 4.31 8.21
C VAL A 80 -14.40 4.66 9.08
N SER A 81 -15.46 5.19 8.46
CA SER A 81 -16.68 5.58 9.19
C SER A 81 -17.56 4.39 9.59
N ALA A 82 -17.37 3.21 8.98
CA ALA A 82 -18.06 1.97 9.33
C ALA A 82 -17.25 0.74 8.90
N GLN A 83 -17.28 -0.33 9.69
CA GLN A 83 -16.73 -1.64 9.37
C GLN A 83 -17.60 -2.73 10.03
N GLY A 84 -17.72 -3.90 9.37
CA GLY A 84 -18.53 -5.03 9.84
C GLY A 84 -17.71 -6.30 10.03
#